data_AF-A0A4Y1ZYC6-F1
#
_entry.id   AF-A0A4Y1ZYC6-F1
#
_cell.length_a   1.000
_cell.length_b   1.000
_cell.length_c   1.000
_cell.angle_alpha   90.00
_cell.angle_beta   90.00
_cell.angle_gamma   90.00
#
_symmetry.space_group_name_H-M   'P 1'
#
loop_
_entity.id
_entity.type
_entity.pdbx_description
1 polymer ?
#
loop_
_entity_poly.entity_id
_entity_poly.type
_entity_poly.pdbx_seq_one_letter_code
_entity_poly.pdbx_strand_id
1 'polypeptide(L)'
;MDGPNANFKFFKELTSCIKEGPEDPEILNMGSCGLHSKNLAFKTGAKCTNWKIFDFMRALYYVFKNSPARRALYTLYTNSKEFPEKFCAIRWLENSQVAERCLNILQHIKVFIEQVEKDKNAPTSKSYVTIKEYNSDPLLQAKMAFFQSIANEFESFLTEYQTDVPLIPFLFDLTNLVSRLLKRFVLRDALKEGNILNVDFENVASFLPSKKIDVGISALCHIKKAKASEGS
;
A
#
# COMPACT_ATOMS: atom_id res chain seq x y z
N MET A 1 -1.45 15.88 0.74
CA MET A 1 -2.77 16.51 0.66
C MET A 1 -3.03 17.03 2.04
N ASP A 2 -2.92 18.34 2.21
CA ASP A 2 -3.87 19.00 3.10
C ASP A 2 -5.25 18.59 2.59
N GLY A 3 -6.17 18.26 3.49
CA GLY A 3 -7.53 17.88 3.10
C GLY A 3 -8.19 18.98 2.26
N PRO A 4 -9.42 18.78 1.77
CA PRO A 4 -10.17 19.88 1.20
C PRO A 4 -10.11 21.06 2.19
N ASN A 5 -9.92 22.27 1.65
CA ASN A 5 -9.77 23.48 2.45
C ASN A 5 -11.13 23.82 3.06
N ALA A 6 -11.50 23.06 4.09
CA ALA A 6 -12.78 23.16 4.76
C ALA A 6 -12.77 24.42 5.61
N ASN A 7 -13.67 25.36 5.31
CA ASN A 7 -13.84 26.55 6.12
C ASN A 7 -14.60 26.18 7.41
N PHE A 8 -13.87 25.65 8.39
CA PHE A 8 -14.42 25.28 9.69
C PHE A 8 -15.03 26.46 10.45
N LYS A 9 -14.60 27.69 10.15
CA LYS A 9 -15.20 28.90 10.73
C LYS A 9 -16.64 29.07 10.21
N PHE A 10 -16.82 29.04 8.89
CA PHE A 10 -18.15 29.08 8.28
C PHE A 10 -19.05 27.94 8.78
N PHE A 11 -18.52 26.72 8.88
CA PHE A 11 -19.27 25.58 9.42
C PHE A 11 -19.79 25.83 10.85
N LYS A 12 -18.91 26.36 11.73
CA LYS A 12 -19.28 26.70 13.12
C LYS A 12 -20.32 27.80 13.17
N GLU A 13 -20.14 28.86 12.39
CA GLU A 13 -21.09 29.98 12.30
C GLU A 13 -22.46 29.51 11.80
N LEU A 14 -22.50 28.74 10.72
CA LEU A 14 -23.73 28.15 10.19
C LEU A 14 -24.43 27.24 11.22
N THR A 15 -23.67 26.37 11.89
CA THR A 15 -24.23 25.48 12.92
C THR A 15 -24.82 26.28 14.09
N SER A 16 -24.19 27.40 14.48
CA SER A 16 -24.71 28.26 15.55
C SER A 16 -25.99 29.00 15.17
N CYS A 17 -26.17 29.34 13.88
CA CYS A 17 -27.42 29.93 13.39
C CYS A 17 -28.56 28.93 13.25
N ILE A 18 -28.25 27.63 13.11
CA ILE A 18 -29.27 26.59 12.97
C ILE A 18 -29.70 26.06 14.35
N LYS A 19 -28.79 25.99 15.32
CA LYS A 19 -29.03 25.38 16.64
C LYS A 19 -29.43 26.46 17.67
N GLU A 20 -30.58 27.10 17.48
CA GLU A 20 -31.09 28.16 18.37
C GLU A 20 -31.85 27.59 19.59
N GLY A 21 -32.43 26.41 19.46
CA GLY A 21 -33.17 25.68 20.47
C GLY A 21 -32.81 24.18 20.54
N PRO A 22 -33.27 23.47 21.59
CA PRO A 22 -32.93 22.07 21.83
C PRO A 22 -33.54 21.08 20.83
N GLU A 23 -34.58 21.47 20.11
CA GLU A 23 -35.26 20.66 19.08
C GLU A 23 -34.68 20.89 17.66
N ASP A 24 -33.76 21.83 17.51
CA ASP A 24 -33.26 22.21 16.19
C ASP A 24 -32.30 21.17 15.60
N PRO A 25 -32.25 21.05 14.26
CA PRO A 25 -31.38 20.11 13.58
C PRO A 25 -29.90 20.35 13.88
N GLU A 26 -29.16 19.28 14.18
CA GLU A 26 -27.71 19.33 14.33
C GLU A 26 -27.01 18.94 13.03
N ILE A 27 -26.09 19.79 12.55
CA ILE A 27 -25.21 19.43 11.44
C ILE A 27 -24.12 18.50 11.98
N LEU A 28 -24.07 17.27 11.45
CA LEU A 28 -23.03 16.30 11.77
C LEU A 28 -21.66 16.79 11.27
N ASN A 29 -20.74 17.08 12.19
CA ASN A 29 -19.37 17.44 11.86
C ASN A 29 -18.50 16.20 11.64
N MET A 30 -18.11 15.95 10.38
CA MET A 30 -17.28 14.81 9.98
C MET A 30 -15.79 15.16 9.82
N GLY A 31 -15.38 16.37 10.21
CA GLY A 31 -14.01 16.87 10.01
C GLY A 31 -13.72 17.25 8.55
N SER A 32 -12.43 17.38 8.20
CA SER A 32 -12.02 17.80 6.84
C SER A 32 -11.99 16.65 5.84
N CYS A 33 -11.60 15.44 6.24
CA CYS A 33 -11.59 14.27 5.35
C CYS A 33 -11.40 12.95 6.11
N GLY A 34 -12.45 12.13 6.23
CA GLY A 34 -12.34 10.79 6.82
C GLY A 34 -11.43 9.83 6.03
N LEU A 35 -11.24 10.06 4.72
CA LEU A 35 -10.36 9.26 3.88
C LEU A 35 -8.88 9.56 4.11
N HIS A 36 -8.55 10.74 4.64
CA HIS A 36 -7.17 11.09 4.99
C HIS A 36 -6.64 10.16 6.09
N SER A 37 -7.46 9.89 7.12
CA SER A 37 -7.10 8.98 8.22
C SER A 37 -6.78 7.57 7.72
N LYS A 38 -7.52 7.07 6.72
CA LYS A 38 -7.28 5.73 6.13
C LYS A 38 -5.97 5.69 5.36
N ASN A 39 -5.70 6.70 4.55
CA ASN A 39 -4.42 6.84 3.84
C ASN A 39 -3.24 6.90 4.82
N LEU A 40 -3.40 7.66 5.91
CA LEU A 40 -2.37 7.76 6.94
C LEU A 40 -2.15 6.43 7.66
N ALA A 41 -3.22 5.71 8.01
CA ALA A 41 -3.14 4.40 8.65
C ALA A 41 -2.40 3.38 7.78
N PHE A 42 -2.75 3.28 6.49
CA PHE A 42 -2.05 2.41 5.54
C PHE A 42 -0.57 2.79 5.43
N LYS A 43 -0.27 4.08 5.32
CA LYS A 43 1.11 4.59 5.27
C LYS A 43 1.90 4.24 6.51
N THR A 44 1.32 4.43 7.70
CA THR A 44 1.95 4.14 8.98
C THR A 44 2.22 2.64 9.10
N GLY A 45 1.22 1.79 8.83
CA GLY A 45 1.36 0.34 8.88
C GLY A 45 2.46 -0.18 7.95
N ALA A 46 2.50 0.30 6.71
CA ALA A 46 3.54 -0.12 5.77
C ALA A 46 4.95 0.35 6.18
N LYS A 47 5.08 1.53 6.82
CA LYS A 47 6.36 1.99 7.37
C LYS A 47 6.83 1.15 8.57
N CYS A 48 5.91 0.70 9.43
CA CYS A 48 6.24 -0.13 10.59
C CYS A 48 6.91 -1.46 10.21
N THR A 49 6.71 -1.96 8.99
CA THR A 49 7.36 -3.19 8.51
C THR A 49 8.88 -3.07 8.40
N ASN A 50 9.42 -1.86 8.26
CA ASN A 50 10.83 -1.60 7.93
C ASN A 50 11.34 -2.30 6.65
N TRP A 51 10.46 -2.81 5.79
CA TRP A 51 10.84 -3.47 4.54
C TRP A 51 11.34 -2.50 3.47
N LYS A 52 11.10 -1.20 3.66
CA LYS A 52 11.54 -0.11 2.77
C LYS A 52 11.20 -0.32 1.29
N ILE A 53 10.11 -1.05 1.00
CA ILE A 53 9.57 -1.29 -0.34
C ILE A 53 9.29 0.00 -1.13
N PHE A 54 9.04 1.12 -0.44
CA PHE A 54 8.87 2.44 -1.07
C PHE A 54 10.16 2.99 -1.66
N ASP A 55 11.28 2.74 -1.01
CA ASP A 55 12.59 3.15 -1.50
C ASP A 55 12.92 2.34 -2.76
N PHE A 56 12.60 1.05 -2.76
CA PHE A 56 12.71 0.19 -3.95
C PHE A 56 11.85 0.68 -5.12
N MET A 57 10.53 0.82 -4.94
CA MET A 57 9.62 1.30 -6.01
C MET A 57 10.05 2.66 -6.57
N ARG A 58 10.49 3.57 -5.70
CA ARG A 58 11.02 4.87 -6.09
C ARG A 58 12.31 4.74 -6.88
N ALA A 59 13.28 3.96 -6.38
CA ALA A 59 14.55 3.75 -7.04
C ALA A 59 14.36 3.14 -8.44
N LEU A 60 13.42 2.20 -8.57
CA LEU A 60 13.09 1.56 -9.82
C LEU A 60 12.61 2.57 -10.87
N TYR A 61 11.72 3.49 -10.51
CA TYR A 61 11.31 4.57 -11.41
C TYR A 61 12.47 5.50 -11.78
N TYR A 62 13.22 5.96 -10.78
CA TYR A 62 14.28 6.96 -11.00
C TYR A 62 15.51 6.42 -11.74
N VAL A 63 15.75 5.10 -11.74
CA VAL A 63 16.83 4.55 -12.56
C VAL A 63 16.53 4.76 -14.04
N PHE A 64 15.27 4.69 -14.49
CA PHE A 64 14.93 4.90 -15.91
C PHE A 64 14.46 6.31 -16.24
N LYS A 65 14.04 7.08 -15.23
CA LYS A 65 13.58 8.45 -15.41
C LYS A 65 14.64 9.31 -16.08
N ASN A 66 14.26 10.00 -17.16
CA ASN A 66 15.11 10.92 -17.91
C ASN A 66 16.43 10.28 -18.39
N SER A 67 16.44 8.98 -18.67
CA SER A 67 17.62 8.29 -19.19
C SER A 67 17.31 7.46 -20.43
N PRO A 68 17.36 8.07 -21.63
CA PRO A 68 17.14 7.35 -22.89
C PRO A 68 18.08 6.17 -23.08
N ALA A 69 19.37 6.34 -22.74
CA ALA A 69 20.38 5.28 -22.85
C ALA A 69 20.03 4.05 -22.00
N ARG A 70 19.66 4.24 -20.72
CA ARG A 70 19.29 3.11 -19.84
C ARG A 70 17.99 2.43 -20.27
N ARG A 71 17.03 3.20 -20.79
CA ARG A 71 15.78 2.65 -21.35
C ARG A 71 16.04 1.83 -22.62
N ALA A 72 16.95 2.28 -23.48
CA ALA A 72 17.38 1.55 -24.66
C ALA A 72 18.07 0.24 -24.28
N LEU A 73 19.02 0.28 -23.34
CA LEU A 73 19.68 -0.93 -22.81
C LEU A 73 18.69 -1.90 -22.16
N TYR A 74 17.77 -1.41 -21.34
CA TYR A 74 16.71 -2.25 -20.76
C TYR A 74 15.90 -2.96 -21.84
N THR A 75 15.45 -2.23 -22.87
CA THR A 75 14.68 -2.81 -23.96
C THR A 75 15.50 -3.84 -24.74
N LEU A 76 16.77 -3.54 -24.99
CA LEU A 76 17.71 -4.43 -25.69
C LEU A 76 17.95 -5.74 -24.91
N TYR A 77 18.23 -5.64 -23.61
CA TYR A 77 18.61 -6.80 -22.79
C TYR A 77 17.42 -7.67 -22.40
N THR A 78 16.25 -7.06 -22.19
CA THR A 78 15.10 -7.77 -21.62
C THR A 78 14.02 -8.08 -22.65
N ASN A 79 14.10 -7.49 -23.85
CA ASN A 79 13.03 -7.44 -24.86
C ASN A 79 11.71 -6.85 -24.36
N SER A 80 11.69 -6.24 -23.17
CA SER A 80 10.50 -5.62 -22.59
C SER A 80 10.46 -4.13 -22.89
N LYS A 81 9.26 -3.63 -23.21
CA LYS A 81 8.96 -2.20 -23.31
C LYS A 81 8.18 -1.69 -22.08
N GLU A 82 7.96 -2.55 -21.09
CA GLU A 82 7.30 -2.19 -19.85
C GLU A 82 8.28 -1.56 -18.88
N PHE A 83 7.96 -0.37 -18.39
CA PHE A 83 8.80 0.38 -17.47
C PHE A 83 8.12 0.57 -16.11
N PRO A 84 8.90 0.88 -15.05
CA PRO A 84 8.34 1.13 -13.73
C PRO A 84 7.44 2.38 -13.72
N GLU A 85 6.35 2.30 -12.97
CA GLU A 85 5.47 3.45 -12.74
C GLU A 85 6.01 4.37 -11.64
N LYS A 86 5.58 5.64 -11.66
CA LYS A 86 6.00 6.62 -10.66
C LYS A 86 5.28 6.40 -9.33
N PHE A 87 6.05 6.06 -8.29
CA PHE A 87 5.54 6.01 -6.92
C PHE A 87 5.03 7.39 -6.43
N CYS A 88 3.79 7.44 -5.96
CA CYS A 88 3.13 8.61 -5.39
C CYS A 88 3.28 8.65 -3.86
N ALA A 89 4.10 9.57 -3.36
CA ALA A 89 4.34 9.73 -1.92
C ALA A 89 3.19 10.41 -1.15
N ILE A 90 2.14 10.85 -1.86
CA ILE A 90 1.01 11.59 -1.27
C ILE A 90 -0.27 10.77 -1.33
N ARG A 91 -0.58 10.17 -2.48
CA ARG A 91 -1.78 9.34 -2.69
C ARG A 91 -1.37 7.88 -2.79
N TRP A 92 -1.36 7.20 -1.64
CA TRP A 92 -0.67 5.92 -1.54
C TRP A 92 -1.41 4.75 -2.19
N LEU A 93 -2.70 4.93 -2.43
CA LEU A 93 -3.56 3.95 -3.08
C LEU A 93 -3.25 3.82 -4.57
N GLU A 94 -2.81 4.90 -5.20
CA GLU A 94 -2.32 4.88 -6.58
C GLU A 94 -1.05 3.99 -6.72
N ASN A 95 -0.46 3.53 -5.60
CA ASN A 95 0.71 2.66 -5.61
C ASN A 95 0.38 1.16 -5.62
N SER A 96 -0.89 0.73 -5.60
CA SER A 96 -1.26 -0.67 -5.86
C SER A 96 -0.79 -1.09 -7.25
N GLN A 97 -1.10 -0.28 -8.26
CA GLN A 97 -0.67 -0.44 -9.65
C GLN A 97 0.85 -0.31 -9.80
N VAL A 98 1.49 0.56 -9.00
CA VAL A 98 2.96 0.66 -8.98
C VAL A 98 3.57 -0.64 -8.46
N ALA A 99 3.04 -1.22 -7.39
CA ALA A 99 3.50 -2.50 -6.86
C ALA A 99 3.24 -3.65 -7.85
N GLU A 100 2.09 -3.66 -8.52
CA GLU A 100 1.77 -4.60 -9.59
C GLU A 100 2.79 -4.52 -10.73
N ARG A 101 3.03 -3.31 -11.27
CA ARG A 101 4.03 -3.08 -12.31
C ARG A 101 5.39 -3.58 -11.86
N CYS A 102 5.79 -3.29 -10.63
CA CYS A 102 7.07 -3.73 -10.08
C CYS A 102 7.19 -5.26 -10.03
N LEU A 103 6.12 -5.97 -9.65
CA LEU A 103 6.10 -7.44 -9.65
C LEU A 103 6.23 -8.00 -11.07
N ASN A 104 5.50 -7.42 -12.04
CA ASN A 104 5.49 -7.87 -13.43
C ASN A 104 6.87 -7.73 -14.10
N ILE A 105 7.56 -6.60 -13.85
CA ILE A 105 8.85 -6.34 -14.49
C ILE A 105 10.05 -6.88 -13.71
N LEU A 106 9.87 -7.46 -12.51
CA LEU A 106 11.01 -7.79 -11.65
C LEU A 106 12.02 -8.74 -12.29
N GLN A 107 11.55 -9.72 -13.08
CA GLN A 107 12.45 -10.62 -13.81
C GLN A 107 13.24 -9.89 -14.90
N HIS A 108 12.62 -8.94 -15.60
CA HIS A 108 13.33 -8.09 -16.56
C HIS A 108 14.38 -7.22 -15.85
N ILE A 109 14.09 -6.73 -14.65
CA ILE A 109 15.05 -5.96 -13.85
C ILE A 109 16.26 -6.81 -13.45
N LYS A 110 16.06 -8.10 -13.10
CA LYS A 110 17.16 -9.04 -12.84
C LYS A 110 18.08 -9.17 -14.06
N VAL A 111 17.49 -9.45 -15.22
CA VAL A 111 18.24 -9.55 -16.49
C VAL A 111 18.96 -8.24 -16.83
N PHE A 112 18.29 -7.10 -16.64
CA PHE A 112 18.91 -5.80 -16.86
C PHE A 112 20.15 -5.59 -15.99
N ILE A 113 20.06 -5.88 -14.69
CA ILE A 113 21.19 -5.77 -13.74
C ILE A 113 22.33 -6.71 -14.17
N GLU A 114 22.04 -7.96 -14.50
CA GLU A 114 23.05 -8.93 -14.92
C GLU A 114 23.80 -8.47 -16.18
N GLN A 115 23.08 -8.00 -17.21
CA GLN A 115 23.68 -7.58 -18.47
C GLN A 115 24.47 -6.27 -18.36
N VAL A 116 23.98 -5.26 -17.63
CA VAL A 116 24.75 -4.01 -17.47
C VAL A 116 26.04 -4.22 -16.68
N GLU A 117 26.06 -5.16 -15.73
CA GLU A 117 27.28 -5.53 -15.00
C GLU A 117 28.27 -6.27 -15.91
N LYS A 118 27.77 -7.25 -16.68
CA LYS A 118 28.56 -8.01 -17.65
C LYS A 118 29.21 -7.11 -18.71
N ASP A 119 28.44 -6.18 -19.26
CA ASP A 119 28.90 -5.26 -20.30
C ASP A 119 29.65 -4.04 -19.74
N LYS A 120 29.89 -3.99 -18.43
CA LYS A 120 30.54 -2.86 -17.73
C LYS A 120 29.85 -1.51 -17.97
N ASN A 121 28.54 -1.55 -18.18
CA ASN A 121 27.64 -0.41 -18.38
C ASN A 121 26.79 -0.11 -17.13
N ALA A 122 27.15 -0.67 -15.98
CA ALA A 122 26.42 -0.53 -14.73
C ALA A 122 26.31 0.96 -14.32
N PRO A 123 25.09 1.50 -14.10
CA PRO A 123 24.93 2.87 -13.62
C PRO A 123 25.48 3.07 -12.21
N THR A 124 26.09 4.22 -11.92
CA THR A 124 26.61 4.54 -10.58
C THR A 124 25.60 5.27 -9.68
N SER A 125 24.38 5.50 -10.18
CA SER A 125 23.35 6.26 -9.46
C SER A 125 22.89 5.56 -8.18
N LYS A 126 22.52 6.33 -7.16
CA LYS A 126 21.91 5.81 -5.92
C LYS A 126 20.72 4.89 -6.20
N SER A 127 19.88 5.24 -7.17
CA SER A 127 18.74 4.42 -7.60
C SER A 127 19.18 3.02 -8.08
N TYR A 128 20.25 2.94 -8.86
CA TYR A 128 20.78 1.66 -9.33
C TYR A 128 21.33 0.81 -8.17
N VAL A 129 22.10 1.43 -7.27
CA VAL A 129 22.62 0.75 -6.07
C VAL A 129 21.47 0.18 -5.24
N THR A 130 20.43 0.98 -4.98
CA THR A 130 19.25 0.55 -4.24
C THR A 130 18.51 -0.61 -4.93
N ILE A 131 18.26 -0.58 -6.25
CA ILE A 131 17.58 -1.73 -6.89
C ILE A 131 18.41 -3.01 -6.83
N LYS A 132 19.74 -2.90 -6.92
CA LYS A 132 20.66 -4.04 -6.84
C LYS A 132 20.63 -4.66 -5.44
N GLU A 133 20.70 -3.83 -4.40
CA GLU A 133 20.62 -4.28 -3.00
C GLU A 133 19.33 -5.06 -2.72
N TYR A 134 18.18 -4.54 -3.16
CA TYR A 134 16.89 -5.19 -2.90
C TYR A 134 16.68 -6.43 -3.74
N ASN A 135 17.26 -6.50 -4.94
CA ASN A 135 17.16 -7.68 -5.77
C ASN A 135 17.83 -8.92 -5.14
N SER A 136 18.74 -8.70 -4.18
CA SER A 136 19.35 -9.75 -3.35
C SER A 136 18.42 -10.27 -2.23
N ASP A 137 17.32 -9.59 -1.92
CA ASP A 137 16.36 -10.04 -0.91
C ASP A 137 15.46 -11.15 -1.47
N PRO A 138 15.58 -12.40 -0.99
CA PRO A 138 14.78 -13.53 -1.51
C PRO A 138 13.28 -13.37 -1.25
N LEU A 139 12.90 -12.52 -0.29
CA LEU A 139 11.51 -12.25 0.07
C LEU A 139 10.95 -10.98 -0.57
N LEU A 140 11.69 -10.27 -1.43
CA LEU A 140 11.24 -9.02 -2.06
C LEU A 140 9.87 -9.19 -2.73
N GLN A 141 9.70 -10.25 -3.54
CA GLN A 141 8.44 -10.53 -4.22
C GLN A 141 7.30 -10.80 -3.24
N ALA A 142 7.57 -11.56 -2.18
CA ALA A 142 6.57 -11.86 -1.15
C ALA A 142 6.13 -10.59 -0.40
N LYS A 143 7.09 -9.74 0.01
CA LYS A 143 6.84 -8.46 0.67
C LYS A 143 6.01 -7.53 -0.21
N MET A 144 6.35 -7.43 -1.49
CA MET A 144 5.64 -6.58 -2.46
C MET A 144 4.24 -7.11 -2.79
N ALA A 145 4.08 -8.43 -2.93
CA ALA A 145 2.77 -9.06 -3.13
C ALA A 145 1.87 -8.94 -1.90
N PHE A 146 2.41 -9.04 -0.68
CA PHE A 146 1.65 -8.78 0.55
C PHE A 146 1.21 -7.32 0.60
N PHE A 147 2.13 -6.38 0.34
CA PHE A 147 1.79 -4.96 0.26
C PHE A 147 0.67 -4.68 -0.75
N GLN A 148 0.77 -5.24 -1.96
CA GLN A 148 -0.25 -5.11 -3.00
C GLN A 148 -1.60 -5.66 -2.53
N SER A 149 -1.61 -6.82 -1.87
CA SER A 149 -2.83 -7.43 -1.33
C SER A 149 -3.55 -6.53 -0.32
N ILE A 150 -2.80 -5.84 0.54
CA ILE A 150 -3.39 -4.86 1.47
C ILE A 150 -3.81 -3.59 0.72
N ALA A 151 -2.98 -3.09 -0.20
CA ALA A 151 -3.29 -1.89 -0.98
C ALA A 151 -4.61 -2.03 -1.75
N ASN A 152 -4.86 -3.18 -2.37
CA ASN A 152 -6.08 -3.46 -3.13
C ASN A 152 -7.36 -3.45 -2.26
N GLU A 153 -7.27 -3.86 -0.98
CA GLU A 153 -8.41 -3.77 -0.06
C GLU A 153 -8.76 -2.32 0.28
N PHE A 154 -7.74 -1.49 0.50
CA PHE A 154 -7.94 -0.06 0.74
C PHE A 154 -8.42 0.66 -0.52
N GLU A 155 -7.88 0.33 -1.69
CA GLU A 155 -8.25 0.93 -2.97
C GLU A 155 -9.73 0.71 -3.28
N SER A 156 -10.23 -0.52 -3.18
CA SER A 156 -11.66 -0.82 -3.39
C SER A 156 -12.56 0.07 -2.53
N PHE A 157 -12.24 0.19 -1.23
CA PHE A 157 -12.98 1.06 -0.32
C PHE A 157 -12.87 2.53 -0.73
N LEU A 158 -11.67 3.00 -1.07
CA LEU A 158 -11.45 4.41 -1.31
C LEU A 158 -12.03 4.86 -2.64
N THR A 159 -11.99 4.03 -3.68
CA THR A 159 -12.66 4.29 -4.95
C THR A 159 -14.17 4.46 -4.78
N GLU A 160 -14.79 3.66 -3.91
CA GLU A 160 -16.22 3.78 -3.60
C GLU A 160 -16.54 5.08 -2.86
N TYR A 161 -15.73 5.48 -1.88
CA TYR A 161 -15.99 6.66 -1.04
C TYR A 161 -15.40 7.97 -1.56
N GLN A 162 -14.58 7.94 -2.61
CA GLN A 162 -14.04 9.13 -3.30
C GLN A 162 -14.99 9.58 -4.41
N THR A 163 -16.20 9.97 -4.02
CA THR A 163 -17.26 10.40 -4.93
C THR A 163 -18.03 11.57 -4.33
N ASP A 164 -18.78 12.29 -5.16
CA ASP A 164 -19.66 13.39 -4.74
C ASP A 164 -21.01 12.89 -4.18
N VAL A 165 -21.24 11.58 -4.21
CA VAL A 165 -22.43 10.94 -3.62
C VAL A 165 -22.38 11.02 -2.09
N PRO A 166 -23.49 11.29 -1.39
CA PRO A 166 -23.53 11.39 0.07
C PRO A 166 -23.41 10.02 0.75
N LEU A 167 -22.22 9.43 0.73
CA LEU A 167 -21.95 8.09 1.27
C LEU A 167 -21.66 8.05 2.77
N ILE A 168 -21.72 9.20 3.45
CA ILE A 168 -21.47 9.32 4.89
C ILE A 168 -22.31 8.34 5.72
N PRO A 169 -23.63 8.16 5.47
CA PRO A 169 -24.45 7.20 6.23
C PRO A 169 -23.95 5.76 6.12
N PHE A 170 -23.20 5.43 5.07
CA PHE A 170 -22.64 4.09 4.83
C PHE A 170 -21.21 3.95 5.34
N LEU A 171 -20.62 4.96 6.00
CA LEU A 171 -19.23 4.92 6.45
C LEU A 171 -18.93 3.79 7.45
N PHE A 172 -19.97 3.17 8.03
CA PHE A 172 -19.85 1.97 8.84
C PHE A 172 -19.21 0.79 8.07
N ASP A 173 -19.17 0.79 6.74
CA ASP A 173 -18.40 -0.21 5.97
C ASP A 173 -16.89 -0.13 6.21
N LEU A 174 -16.40 0.95 6.84
CA LEU A 174 -15.04 0.97 7.39
C LEU A 174 -14.83 -0.16 8.38
N THR A 175 -15.83 -0.48 9.20
CA THR A 175 -15.78 -1.61 10.13
C THR A 175 -15.62 -2.93 9.37
N ASN A 176 -16.27 -3.06 8.21
CA ASN A 176 -16.12 -4.22 7.34
C ASN A 176 -14.70 -4.31 6.77
N LEU A 177 -14.13 -3.20 6.28
CA LEU A 177 -12.73 -3.15 5.82
C LEU A 177 -11.75 -3.55 6.93
N VAL A 178 -11.86 -2.94 8.10
CA VAL A 178 -10.97 -3.24 9.24
C VAL A 178 -11.15 -4.69 9.71
N SER A 179 -12.39 -5.18 9.78
CA SER A 179 -12.68 -6.57 10.13
C SER A 179 -12.04 -7.56 9.14
N ARG A 180 -12.13 -7.30 7.83
CA ARG A 180 -11.47 -8.15 6.80
C ARG A 180 -9.95 -8.18 6.98
N LEU A 181 -9.33 -7.02 7.21
CA LEU A 181 -7.90 -6.93 7.45
C LEU A 181 -7.49 -7.67 8.74
N LEU A 182 -8.22 -7.49 9.84
CA LEU A 182 -7.96 -8.17 11.11
C LEU A 182 -8.09 -9.70 10.98
N LYS A 183 -9.10 -10.19 10.25
CA LYS A 183 -9.30 -11.64 10.03
C LYS A 183 -8.10 -12.33 9.36
N ARG A 184 -7.20 -11.58 8.73
CA ARG A 184 -5.96 -12.14 8.16
C ARG A 184 -4.98 -12.63 9.23
N PHE A 185 -5.03 -12.10 10.45
CA PHE A 185 -4.06 -12.41 11.50
C PHE A 185 -4.65 -12.58 12.91
N VAL A 186 -5.92 -12.25 13.14
CA VAL A 186 -6.63 -12.39 14.43
C VAL A 186 -7.57 -13.60 14.39
N LEU A 187 -7.64 -14.35 15.48
CA LEU A 187 -8.58 -15.46 15.66
C LEU A 187 -10.02 -14.96 15.62
N ARG A 188 -10.92 -15.81 15.10
CA ARG A 188 -12.36 -15.50 15.05
C ARG A 188 -12.94 -15.26 16.45
N ASP A 189 -12.52 -16.03 17.45
CA ASP A 189 -13.03 -15.90 18.82
C ASP A 189 -12.56 -14.61 19.51
N ALA A 190 -11.38 -14.09 19.11
CA ALA A 190 -10.88 -12.80 19.57
C ALA A 190 -11.58 -11.63 18.88
N LEU A 191 -12.06 -11.83 17.65
CA LEU A 191 -12.94 -10.92 16.92
C LEU A 191 -14.41 -11.15 17.33
N LYS A 192 -14.80 -10.70 18.52
CA LYS A 192 -16.22 -10.70 18.93
C LYS A 192 -17.05 -10.03 17.83
N GLU A 193 -18.06 -10.72 17.32
CA GLU A 193 -18.91 -10.23 16.23
C GLU A 193 -19.43 -8.82 16.57
N GLY A 194 -19.08 -7.84 15.73
CA GLY A 194 -19.53 -6.46 15.87
C GLY A 194 -18.66 -5.52 16.71
N ASN A 195 -17.58 -5.97 17.38
CA ASN A 195 -16.70 -5.06 18.14
C ASN A 195 -15.20 -5.24 17.81
N ILE A 196 -14.80 -4.66 16.67
CA ILE A 196 -13.40 -4.58 16.23
C ILE A 196 -12.50 -3.73 17.14
N LEU A 197 -13.08 -2.93 18.05
CA LEU A 197 -12.33 -2.04 18.93
C LEU A 197 -11.79 -2.76 20.17
N ASN A 198 -12.33 -3.94 20.48
CA ASN A 198 -11.97 -4.70 21.69
C ASN A 198 -10.91 -5.78 21.45
N VAL A 199 -10.25 -5.78 20.28
CA VAL A 199 -9.17 -6.73 20.01
C VAL A 199 -7.98 -6.37 20.88
N ASP A 200 -7.60 -7.29 21.77
CA ASP A 200 -6.37 -7.19 22.55
C ASP A 200 -5.17 -7.63 21.69
N PHE A 201 -4.44 -6.64 21.18
CA PHE A 201 -3.25 -6.83 20.35
C PHE A 201 -1.99 -7.19 21.16
N GLU A 202 -2.03 -7.05 22.49
CA GLU A 202 -0.92 -7.46 23.37
C GLU A 202 -1.04 -8.94 23.75
N ASN A 203 -2.25 -9.50 23.70
CA ASN A 203 -2.48 -10.91 23.92
C ASN A 203 -2.16 -11.75 22.67
N VAL A 204 -1.02 -12.44 22.70
CA VAL A 204 -0.59 -13.34 21.61
C VAL A 204 -1.61 -14.44 21.29
N ALA A 205 -2.40 -14.89 22.27
CA ALA A 205 -3.46 -15.88 22.05
C ALA A 205 -4.61 -15.34 21.19
N SER A 206 -4.69 -14.02 20.96
CA SER A 206 -5.65 -13.41 20.02
C SER A 206 -5.27 -13.65 18.55
N PHE A 207 -4.04 -14.06 18.23
CA PHE A 207 -3.54 -14.14 16.86
C PHE A 207 -3.59 -15.55 16.26
N LEU A 208 -3.74 -15.61 14.94
CA LEU A 208 -3.61 -16.83 14.16
C LEU A 208 -2.17 -17.37 14.26
N PRO A 209 -1.98 -18.69 14.34
CA PRO A 209 -0.66 -19.30 14.18
C PRO A 209 -0.03 -18.87 12.85
N SER A 210 1.29 -18.69 12.82
CA SER A 210 2.02 -18.17 11.64
C SER A 210 1.70 -18.89 10.31
N LYS A 211 1.44 -20.20 10.36
CA LYS A 211 1.06 -21.01 9.19
C LYS A 211 -0.35 -20.75 8.66
N LYS A 212 -1.22 -20.11 9.46
CA LYS A 212 -2.62 -19.79 9.16
C LYS A 212 -2.84 -18.31 8.86
N ILE A 213 -1.81 -17.46 9.01
CA ILE A 213 -1.91 -16.04 8.66
C ILE A 213 -2.16 -15.92 7.15
N ASP A 214 -3.19 -15.15 6.80
CA ASP A 214 -3.50 -14.84 5.40
C ASP A 214 -2.63 -13.68 4.90
N VAL A 215 -1.55 -14.05 4.22
CA VAL A 215 -0.66 -13.12 3.53
C VAL A 215 -1.12 -12.82 2.09
N GLY A 216 -2.22 -13.40 1.64
CA GLY A 216 -2.66 -13.38 0.25
C GLY A 216 -1.97 -14.44 -0.62
N ILE A 217 -2.69 -14.92 -1.62
CA ILE A 217 -2.30 -16.05 -2.48
C ILE A 217 -0.95 -15.78 -3.19
N SER A 218 -0.79 -14.58 -3.74
CA SER A 218 0.43 -14.19 -4.47
C SER A 218 1.66 -14.19 -3.53
N ALA A 219 1.56 -13.56 -2.36
CA ALA A 219 2.65 -13.56 -1.39
C ALA A 219 2.99 -14.97 -0.91
N LEU A 220 1.98 -15.80 -0.63
CA LEU A 220 2.18 -17.20 -0.23
C LEU A 220 2.91 -18.00 -1.30
N CYS A 221 2.59 -17.80 -2.58
CA CYS A 221 3.29 -18.42 -3.71
C CYS A 221 4.77 -18.02 -3.72
N HIS A 222 5.08 -16.73 -3.56
CA HIS A 222 6.46 -16.25 -3.51
C HIS A 222 7.23 -16.75 -2.28
N ILE A 223 6.59 -16.85 -1.11
CA ILE A 223 7.20 -17.44 0.09
C ILE A 223 7.56 -18.91 -0.14
N LYS A 224 6.64 -19.68 -0.74
CA LYS A 224 6.90 -21.10 -1.05
C LYS A 224 8.04 -21.26 -2.04
N LYS A 225 8.11 -20.41 -3.07
CA LYS A 225 9.21 -20.39 -4.03
C LYS A 225 10.54 -20.07 -3.36
N ALA A 226 10.59 -19.03 -2.52
CA ALA A 226 11.81 -18.65 -1.80
C ALA A 226 12.35 -19.79 -0.90
N LYS A 227 11.46 -20.49 -0.18
CA LYS A 227 11.85 -21.64 0.66
C LYS A 227 12.36 -22.83 -0.16
N ALA A 228 11.81 -23.06 -1.35
CA ALA A 228 12.29 -24.13 -2.23
C ALA A 228 13.71 -23.84 -2.74
N SER A 229 14.04 -22.57 -2.97
CA SER A 229 15.38 -22.13 -3.40
C SER A 229 16.45 -22.20 -2.30
N GLU A 230 16.06 -22.18 -1.02
CA GLU A 230 16.98 -22.31 0.12
C GLU A 230 17.33 -23.77 0.44
N GLY A 231 16.53 -24.73 -0.05
CA GLY A 231 16.71 -26.17 0.17
C GLY A 231 17.41 -26.91 -0.98
N SER A 232 17.92 -26.20 -1.98
CA SER A 232 18.63 -26.70 -3.16
C SER A 232 20.05 -26.16 -3.21
#